data_AF-A0A978V848-F1
#
_entry.id   AF-A0A978V848-F1
#
_cell.length_a   1.000
_cell.length_b   1.000
_cell.length_c   1.000
_cell.angle_alpha   90.00
_cell.angle_beta   90.00
_cell.angle_gamma   90.00
#
_symmetry.space_group_name_H-M   'P 1'
#
loop_
_entity.id
_entity.type
_entity.pdbx_description
1 polymer ?
#
loop_
_entity_poly.entity_id
_entity_poly.type
_entity_poly.pdbx_seq_one_letter_code
_entity_poly.pdbx_strand_id
1 'polypeptide(L)'
;MASSALICDTEPWKDLKTHVENIKKNHLRDLMDDVVRSQAMMVEYDGILLDYSRQQATLETIGKLFKLAEAANLKQKINLMFSGEHINSTENRAVLHVALRAPRDKVIQSDGKNVVSDVWSVLDKIKEFSERVRSGSWVGATGKALKDVVAVGIGGSFLGPLFVHTALQTDPEAIESARGHQLRFLANVDPIDVARNITGLNPETTLVVVVSKTFTTAETMLNARTLREWISATLGPSAVAKHMVAVSTNLALVEKFGIDPNNAFAFWDWVGGRYSVCSAVGVLPLSLQYGFSVVEKYVTLYCCSYTVIDLKFVVVRFLKGASSIDQHFNSAPYEKNIPVLLGLLSVWNVSFHGYPARAILPYSQALEKFAPHIQQVSMESNGKGVSIDGTPLPYETGEIDFGEPGTNGQHSFYQLIHQGRIIPCDFIGIVKSQQPVYLKGEVVSNHDELMSNFFAQPDALAYGKTAEQLQKENVQQHLIPHKTFSGNRPSLSILLPSLNAYNIGQLLAIYEHRIAVEGFIWGINSFDQWGVELGKSLANQVRKQLHASRTKGEPVEGFNFSTKMLLTKYLQASSDVPSDPPTLLPRI
;
A
#
# COMPACT_ATOMS: atom_id res chain seq x y z
N MET A 1 38.20 3.64 -1.70
CA MET A 1 37.11 4.17 -2.54
C MET A 1 36.75 5.53 -1.96
N ALA A 2 36.73 6.59 -2.78
CA ALA A 2 36.34 7.91 -2.28
C ALA A 2 34.91 7.81 -1.72
N SER A 3 34.72 8.21 -0.46
CA SER A 3 33.39 8.35 0.13
C SER A 3 32.55 9.19 -0.84
N SER A 4 31.49 8.63 -1.40
CA SER A 4 30.56 9.45 -2.17
C SER A 4 29.98 10.47 -1.19
N ALA A 5 29.94 11.75 -1.59
CA ALA A 5 29.39 12.79 -0.72
C ALA A 5 27.92 12.48 -0.46
N LEU A 6 27.51 12.43 0.81
CA LEU A 6 26.11 12.21 1.16
C LEU A 6 25.30 13.46 0.82
N ILE A 7 23.99 13.30 0.64
CA ILE A 7 23.11 14.45 0.38
C ILE A 7 23.21 15.51 1.48
N CYS A 8 23.49 15.09 2.73
CA CYS A 8 23.67 15.99 3.87
C CYS A 8 24.92 16.88 3.80
N ASP A 9 25.88 16.54 2.95
CA ASP A 9 27.12 17.31 2.77
C ASP A 9 26.94 18.44 1.73
N THR A 10 25.87 18.38 0.95
CA THR A 10 25.57 19.34 -0.12
C THR A 10 25.15 20.71 0.43
N GLU A 11 25.44 21.77 -0.31
CA GLU A 11 25.00 23.13 0.07
C GLU A 11 23.47 23.28 0.15
N PRO A 12 22.64 22.71 -0.75
CA PRO A 12 21.18 22.77 -0.59
C PRO A 12 20.66 22.15 0.71
N TRP A 13 21.27 21.07 1.19
CA TRP A 13 20.91 20.51 2.49
C TRP A 13 21.28 21.44 3.64
N LYS A 14 22.50 21.98 3.65
CA LYS A 14 22.93 22.95 4.67
C LYS A 14 22.06 24.20 4.66
N ASP A 15 21.72 24.70 3.48
CA ASP A 15 20.83 25.86 3.28
C ASP A 15 19.44 25.59 3.89
N LEU A 16 18.84 24.42 3.60
CA LEU A 16 17.57 24.02 4.22
C LEU A 16 17.66 23.90 5.74
N LYS A 17 18.76 23.35 6.26
CA LYS A 17 19.00 23.24 7.71
C LYS A 17 19.05 24.61 8.38
N THR A 18 19.67 25.60 7.77
CA THR A 18 19.65 26.99 8.25
C THR A 18 18.28 27.63 8.05
N HIS A 19 17.59 27.34 6.95
CA HIS A 19 16.27 27.90 6.61
C HIS A 19 15.18 27.54 7.63
N VAL A 20 15.26 26.38 8.28
CA VAL A 20 14.36 25.98 9.37
C VAL A 20 14.25 27.07 10.44
N GLU A 21 15.35 27.74 10.81
CA GLU A 21 15.35 28.78 11.83
C GLU A 21 14.60 30.05 11.39
N ASN A 22 14.49 30.29 10.09
CA ASN A 22 13.64 31.35 9.55
C ASN A 22 12.18 30.95 9.54
N ILE A 23 11.87 29.70 9.17
CA ILE A 23 10.51 29.18 9.15
C ILE A 23 9.90 29.12 10.55
N LYS A 24 10.67 28.74 11.57
CA LYS A 24 10.23 28.71 12.98
C LYS A 24 9.74 30.04 13.52
N LYS A 25 10.08 31.17 12.87
CA LYS A 25 9.60 32.52 13.26
C LYS A 25 8.15 32.77 12.87
N ASN A 26 7.62 31.98 11.94
CA ASN A 26 6.24 32.10 11.44
C ASN A 26 5.37 31.00 12.04
N HIS A 27 4.12 31.34 12.36
CA HIS A 27 3.11 30.34 12.65
C HIS A 27 2.31 30.04 11.38
N LEU A 28 1.83 28.80 11.23
CA LEU A 28 0.91 28.45 10.14
C LEU A 28 -0.31 29.39 10.02
N ARG A 29 -0.81 29.98 11.10
CA ARG A 29 -1.97 30.87 11.04
C ARG A 29 -1.66 32.13 10.24
N ASP A 30 -0.46 32.68 10.41
CA ASP A 30 0.01 33.86 9.69
C ASP A 30 0.31 33.50 8.22
N LEU A 31 0.87 32.31 7.99
CA LEU A 31 1.13 31.81 6.63
C LEU A 31 -0.15 31.52 5.84
N MET A 32 -1.26 31.20 6.52
CA MET A 32 -2.57 30.96 5.89
C MET A 32 -3.30 32.26 5.53
N ASP A 33 -2.96 33.39 6.16
CA ASP A 33 -3.50 34.71 5.78
C ASP A 33 -2.94 35.18 4.42
N ASP A 34 -1.81 34.63 3.98
CA ASP A 34 -1.29 34.83 2.62
C ASP A 34 -2.05 33.95 1.61
N VAL A 35 -3.09 34.54 1.02
CA VAL A 35 -3.93 33.91 0.00
C VAL A 35 -3.12 33.59 -1.27
N VAL A 36 -2.16 34.42 -1.64
CA VAL A 36 -1.34 34.22 -2.85
C VAL A 36 -0.43 33.01 -2.67
N ARG A 37 0.22 32.88 -1.51
CA ARG A 37 0.96 31.66 -1.13
C ARG A 37 0.06 30.44 -1.16
N SER A 38 -1.12 30.53 -0.55
CA SER A 38 -2.04 29.39 -0.46
C SER A 38 -2.49 28.92 -1.85
N GLN A 39 -2.82 29.83 -2.76
CA GLN A 39 -3.14 29.52 -4.16
C GLN A 39 -1.95 28.89 -4.90
N ALA A 40 -0.74 29.40 -4.68
CA ALA A 40 0.47 28.85 -5.28
C ALA A 40 0.84 27.46 -4.74
N MET A 41 0.31 27.07 -3.57
CA MET A 41 0.50 25.78 -2.93
C MET A 41 -0.69 24.82 -3.15
N MET A 42 -1.39 25.00 -4.26
CA MET A 42 -2.39 24.08 -4.79
C MET A 42 -1.98 23.57 -6.17
N VAL A 43 -2.13 22.26 -6.38
CA VAL A 43 -1.84 21.60 -7.65
C VAL A 43 -2.99 20.68 -8.00
N GLU A 44 -3.46 20.76 -9.25
CA GLU A 44 -4.48 19.87 -9.78
C GLU A 44 -3.92 19.05 -10.93
N TYR A 45 -4.21 17.76 -10.96
CA TYR A 45 -3.90 16.88 -12.07
C TYR A 45 -4.95 15.77 -12.17
N ASP A 46 -5.52 15.59 -13.37
CA ASP A 46 -6.44 14.49 -13.70
C ASP A 46 -7.55 14.29 -12.65
N GLY A 47 -8.17 15.42 -12.24
CA GLY A 47 -9.27 15.49 -11.26
C GLY A 47 -8.85 15.44 -9.80
N ILE A 48 -7.57 15.23 -9.48
CA ILE A 48 -7.03 15.21 -8.12
C ILE A 48 -6.56 16.62 -7.76
N LEU A 49 -7.07 17.16 -6.66
CA LEU A 49 -6.57 18.40 -6.07
C LEU A 49 -5.69 18.10 -4.87
N LEU A 50 -4.45 18.60 -4.90
CA LEU A 50 -3.53 18.62 -3.78
C LEU A 50 -3.45 20.05 -3.21
N ASP A 51 -3.75 20.20 -1.92
CA ASP A 51 -3.48 21.40 -1.13
C ASP A 51 -2.40 21.08 -0.10
N TYR A 52 -1.25 21.74 -0.22
CA TYR A 52 -0.13 21.61 0.73
C TYR A 52 0.19 22.94 1.43
N SER A 53 -0.73 23.89 1.41
CA SER A 53 -0.60 25.22 2.04
C SER A 53 -0.42 25.16 3.56
N ARG A 54 -0.88 24.09 4.21
CA ARG A 54 -0.76 23.86 5.67
C ARG A 54 0.54 23.17 6.07
N GLN A 55 1.57 23.26 5.24
CA GLN A 55 2.94 22.88 5.59
C GLN A 55 3.70 24.07 6.20
N GLN A 56 4.60 23.83 7.16
CA GLN A 56 5.53 24.85 7.66
C GLN A 56 6.59 25.16 6.58
N ALA A 57 6.16 25.80 5.50
CA ALA A 57 6.96 26.08 4.31
C ALA A 57 6.43 27.34 3.60
N THR A 58 7.34 28.14 3.06
CA THR A 58 7.02 29.25 2.15
C THR A 58 7.36 28.85 0.71
N LEU A 59 7.01 29.68 -0.27
CA LEU A 59 7.46 29.46 -1.66
C LEU A 59 8.99 29.44 -1.79
N GLU A 60 9.70 30.19 -0.93
CA GLU A 60 11.15 30.10 -0.82
C GLU A 60 11.59 28.72 -0.33
N THR A 61 10.93 28.16 0.70
CA THR A 61 11.20 26.78 1.16
C THR A 61 11.02 25.79 0.02
N ILE A 62 9.93 25.90 -0.74
CA ILE A 62 9.67 25.02 -1.89
C ILE A 62 10.78 25.15 -2.95
N GLY A 63 11.22 26.36 -3.26
CA GLY A 63 12.35 26.59 -4.16
C GLY A 63 13.66 25.97 -3.66
N LYS A 64 13.94 26.02 -2.35
CA LYS A 64 15.10 25.35 -1.74
C LYS A 64 14.99 23.82 -1.79
N LEU A 65 13.79 23.27 -1.62
CA LEU A 65 13.54 21.83 -1.78
C LEU A 65 13.75 21.37 -3.23
N PHE A 66 13.43 22.19 -4.23
CA PHE A 66 13.75 21.88 -5.62
C PHE A 66 15.26 21.87 -5.88
N LYS A 67 16.01 22.80 -5.30
CA LYS A 67 17.49 22.77 -5.35
C LYS A 67 18.07 21.51 -4.69
N LEU A 68 17.44 21.03 -3.62
CA LEU A 68 17.80 19.75 -3.01
C LEU A 68 17.53 18.58 -3.97
N ALA A 69 16.38 18.59 -4.65
CA ALA A 69 16.04 17.58 -5.65
C ALA A 69 17.02 17.56 -6.84
N GLU A 70 17.45 18.74 -7.30
CA GLU A 70 18.48 18.90 -8.32
C GLU A 70 19.82 18.33 -7.84
N ALA A 71 20.27 18.68 -6.63
CA ALA A 71 21.52 18.16 -6.07
C ALA A 71 21.49 16.64 -5.85
N ALA A 72 20.31 16.07 -5.56
CA ALA A 72 20.11 14.63 -5.47
C ALA A 72 20.01 13.94 -6.84
N ASN A 73 20.08 14.67 -7.96
CA ASN A 73 19.86 14.19 -9.33
C ASN A 73 18.51 13.47 -9.50
N LEU A 74 17.45 13.99 -8.88
CA LEU A 74 16.15 13.32 -8.83
C LEU A 74 15.61 13.01 -10.23
N LYS A 75 15.66 13.96 -11.17
CA LYS A 75 15.15 13.73 -12.54
C LYS A 75 15.89 12.60 -13.24
N GLN A 76 17.21 12.52 -13.07
CA GLN A 76 18.01 11.44 -13.63
C GLN A 76 17.60 10.10 -13.04
N LYS A 77 17.45 10.00 -11.71
CA LYS A 77 17.03 8.76 -11.03
C LYS A 77 15.64 8.30 -11.48
N ILE A 78 14.70 9.22 -11.66
CA ILE A 78 13.38 8.93 -12.26
C ILE A 78 13.57 8.35 -13.66
N ASN A 79 14.35 9.00 -14.53
CA ASN A 79 14.58 8.51 -15.89
C ASN A 79 15.25 7.12 -15.90
N LEU A 80 16.20 6.85 -14.99
CA LEU A 80 16.84 5.53 -14.83
C LEU A 80 15.79 4.46 -14.46
N MET A 81 14.89 4.76 -13.52
CA MET A 81 13.79 3.85 -13.18
C MET A 81 12.92 3.53 -14.40
N PHE A 82 12.47 4.55 -15.14
CA PHE A 82 11.58 4.38 -16.29
C PHE A 82 12.26 3.76 -17.53
N SER A 83 13.60 3.78 -17.59
CA SER A 83 14.37 3.16 -18.68
C SER A 83 14.77 1.71 -18.41
N GLY A 84 14.44 1.18 -17.22
CA GLY A 84 14.75 -0.20 -16.86
C GLY A 84 16.19 -0.43 -16.41
N GLU A 85 16.90 0.64 -16.05
CA GLU A 85 18.24 0.54 -15.49
C GLU A 85 18.22 -0.16 -14.12
N HIS A 86 19.34 -0.79 -13.78
CA HIS A 86 19.48 -1.58 -12.55
C HIS A 86 19.72 -0.69 -11.33
N ILE A 87 18.72 0.11 -10.97
CA ILE A 87 18.80 1.07 -9.87
C ILE A 87 18.69 0.41 -8.48
N ASN A 88 18.18 -0.82 -8.39
CA ASN A 88 18.31 -1.63 -7.19
C ASN A 88 19.71 -2.28 -7.22
N SER A 89 20.73 -1.52 -6.83
CA SER A 89 22.14 -1.90 -6.96
C SER A 89 22.53 -3.07 -6.06
N THR A 90 21.94 -3.20 -4.86
CA THR A 90 22.30 -4.25 -3.89
C THR A 90 21.84 -5.63 -4.32
N GLU A 91 20.82 -5.71 -5.19
CA GLU A 91 20.35 -6.95 -5.81
C GLU A 91 20.66 -7.03 -7.31
N ASN A 92 21.26 -5.98 -7.88
CA ASN A 92 21.49 -5.80 -9.33
C ASN A 92 20.22 -6.05 -10.17
N ARG A 93 19.15 -5.29 -9.89
CA ARG A 93 17.86 -5.42 -10.58
C ARG A 93 17.32 -4.09 -11.08
N ALA A 94 16.59 -4.15 -12.18
CA ALA A 94 15.68 -3.09 -12.59
C ALA A 94 14.53 -2.91 -11.58
N VAL A 95 13.86 -1.77 -11.65
CA VAL A 95 12.67 -1.45 -10.82
C VAL A 95 11.59 -0.91 -11.73
N LEU A 96 10.67 -1.79 -12.13
CA LEU A 96 9.82 -1.55 -13.31
C LEU A 96 8.32 -1.77 -13.05
N HIS A 97 7.83 -1.54 -11.83
CA HIS A 97 6.40 -1.65 -11.52
C HIS A 97 5.52 -0.77 -12.44
N VAL A 98 6.06 0.34 -12.98
CA VAL A 98 5.42 1.17 -14.01
C VAL A 98 5.13 0.41 -15.33
N ALA A 99 5.93 -0.61 -15.68
CA ALA A 99 5.72 -1.42 -16.87
C ALA A 99 4.46 -2.29 -16.78
N LEU A 100 4.02 -2.65 -15.55
CA LEU A 100 2.84 -3.48 -15.28
C LEU A 100 1.53 -2.83 -15.75
N ARG A 101 1.56 -1.50 -15.90
CA ARG A 101 0.42 -0.65 -16.22
C ARG A 101 0.71 0.29 -17.40
N ALA A 102 1.77 0.01 -18.16
CA ALA A 102 2.09 0.72 -19.37
C ALA A 102 1.10 0.36 -20.50
N PRO A 103 0.81 1.30 -21.43
CA PRO A 103 0.09 0.99 -22.66
C PRO A 103 0.72 -0.18 -23.43
N ARG A 104 -0.10 -0.95 -24.15
CA ARG A 104 0.33 -2.19 -24.85
C ARG A 104 1.41 -1.97 -25.90
N ASP A 105 1.41 -0.79 -26.51
CA ASP A 105 2.35 -0.34 -27.54
C ASP A 105 3.60 0.34 -26.96
N LYS A 106 3.67 0.54 -25.63
CA LYS A 106 4.85 1.11 -24.98
C LYS A 106 6.02 0.12 -25.04
N VAL A 107 7.22 0.65 -25.25
CA VAL A 107 8.47 -0.11 -25.19
C VAL A 107 9.24 0.34 -23.95
N ILE A 108 9.54 -0.60 -23.07
CA ILE A 108 10.44 -0.41 -21.92
C ILE A 108 11.43 -1.57 -21.96
N GLN A 109 12.72 -1.25 -22.09
CA GLN A 109 13.77 -2.25 -22.23
C GLN A 109 14.34 -2.61 -20.86
N SER A 110 14.58 -3.89 -20.61
CA SER A 110 15.37 -4.39 -19.48
C SER A 110 16.17 -5.58 -20.00
N ASP A 111 17.49 -5.59 -19.80
CA ASP A 111 18.38 -6.65 -20.30
C ASP A 111 18.20 -6.97 -21.80
N GLY A 112 17.98 -5.93 -22.61
CA GLY A 112 17.80 -6.05 -24.07
C GLY A 112 16.44 -6.63 -24.51
N LYS A 113 15.46 -6.73 -23.62
CA LYS A 113 14.10 -7.21 -23.92
C LYS A 113 13.04 -6.17 -23.58
N ASN A 114 12.02 -6.07 -24.43
CA ASN A 114 10.83 -5.28 -24.09
C ASN A 114 10.00 -6.02 -23.04
N VAL A 115 9.96 -5.49 -21.81
CA VAL A 115 9.22 -6.15 -20.72
C VAL A 115 7.70 -5.97 -20.84
N VAL A 116 7.24 -4.94 -21.57
CA VAL A 116 5.82 -4.62 -21.69
C VAL A 116 5.06 -5.71 -22.45
N SER A 117 5.67 -6.32 -23.47
CA SER A 117 5.02 -7.44 -24.20
C SER A 117 4.79 -8.65 -23.30
N ASP A 118 5.73 -8.96 -22.41
CA ASP A 118 5.61 -10.07 -21.45
C ASP A 118 4.51 -9.76 -20.42
N VAL A 119 4.44 -8.51 -19.96
CA VAL A 119 3.35 -8.01 -19.12
C VAL A 119 2.00 -8.27 -19.77
N TRP A 120 1.81 -7.83 -21.01
CA TRP A 120 0.54 -8.00 -21.70
C TRP A 120 0.21 -9.46 -22.01
N SER A 121 1.21 -10.33 -22.23
CA SER A 121 0.98 -11.77 -22.35
C SER A 121 0.39 -12.36 -21.07
N VAL A 122 0.87 -11.96 -19.89
CA VAL A 122 0.32 -12.43 -18.62
C VAL A 122 -1.06 -11.83 -18.37
N LEU A 123 -1.24 -10.54 -18.66
CA LEU A 123 -2.52 -9.85 -18.53
C LEU A 123 -3.60 -10.51 -19.42
N ASP A 124 -3.29 -10.80 -20.69
CA ASP A 124 -4.20 -11.51 -21.60
C ASP A 124 -4.56 -12.92 -21.08
N LYS A 125 -3.58 -13.62 -20.49
CA LYS A 125 -3.82 -14.92 -19.85
C LYS A 125 -4.74 -14.80 -18.63
N ILE A 126 -4.57 -13.78 -17.80
CA ILE A 126 -5.45 -13.51 -16.65
C ILE A 126 -6.86 -13.16 -17.15
N LYS A 127 -6.97 -12.37 -18.22
CA LYS A 127 -8.26 -12.07 -18.86
C LYS A 127 -9.01 -13.34 -19.21
N GLU A 128 -8.41 -14.18 -20.05
CA GLU A 128 -9.04 -15.41 -20.52
C GLU A 128 -9.43 -16.32 -19.36
N PHE A 129 -8.53 -16.51 -18.39
CA PHE A 129 -8.77 -17.36 -17.24
C PHE A 129 -9.90 -16.84 -16.35
N SER A 130 -9.89 -15.55 -16.01
CA SER A 130 -10.92 -14.95 -15.16
C SER A 130 -12.28 -14.92 -15.83
N GLU A 131 -12.36 -14.67 -17.13
CA GLU A 131 -13.60 -14.76 -17.92
C GLU A 131 -14.15 -16.19 -17.92
N ARG A 132 -13.30 -17.20 -18.08
CA ARG A 132 -13.71 -18.60 -18.01
C ARG A 132 -14.25 -19.02 -16.65
N VAL A 133 -13.59 -18.62 -15.56
CA VAL A 133 -14.07 -18.88 -14.18
C VAL A 133 -15.41 -18.20 -13.94
N ARG A 134 -15.51 -16.90 -14.26
CA ARG A 134 -16.72 -16.10 -13.99
C ARG A 134 -17.93 -16.51 -14.85
N SER A 135 -17.70 -16.94 -16.09
CA SER A 135 -18.76 -17.49 -16.96
C SER A 135 -19.23 -18.88 -16.55
N GLY A 136 -18.50 -19.58 -15.67
CA GLY A 136 -18.77 -20.96 -15.31
C GLY A 136 -18.33 -21.98 -16.38
N SER A 137 -17.59 -21.56 -17.40
CA SER A 137 -16.97 -22.49 -18.36
C SER A 137 -15.75 -23.21 -17.78
N TRP A 138 -15.08 -22.59 -16.79
CA TRP A 138 -14.19 -23.30 -15.88
C TRP A 138 -14.95 -23.76 -14.64
N VAL A 139 -14.97 -25.08 -14.42
CA VAL A 139 -15.69 -25.73 -13.33
C VAL A 139 -14.74 -26.47 -12.40
N GLY A 140 -15.14 -26.58 -11.14
CA GLY A 140 -14.46 -27.41 -10.14
C GLY A 140 -14.50 -28.90 -10.47
N ALA A 141 -13.93 -29.71 -9.58
CA ALA A 141 -13.85 -31.17 -9.69
C ALA A 141 -15.22 -31.83 -9.84
N THR A 142 -16.27 -31.24 -9.28
CA THR A 142 -17.66 -31.76 -9.33
C THR A 142 -18.50 -31.16 -10.46
N GLY A 143 -17.91 -30.34 -11.33
CA GLY A 143 -18.64 -29.67 -12.41
C GLY A 143 -19.39 -28.41 -12.00
N LYS A 144 -19.30 -27.99 -10.74
CA LYS A 144 -19.88 -26.73 -10.25
C LYS A 144 -18.99 -25.53 -10.61
N ALA A 145 -19.61 -24.37 -10.87
CA ALA A 145 -18.89 -23.13 -11.08
C ALA A 145 -18.18 -22.67 -9.79
N LEU A 146 -16.97 -22.13 -9.94
CA LEU A 146 -16.18 -21.60 -8.82
C LEU A 146 -16.59 -20.15 -8.55
N LYS A 147 -17.15 -19.91 -7.36
CA LYS A 147 -17.72 -18.62 -6.95
C LYS A 147 -16.92 -17.98 -5.82
N ASP A 148 -16.29 -18.80 -5.00
CA ASP A 148 -15.50 -18.37 -3.86
C ASP A 148 -14.02 -18.41 -4.22
N VAL A 149 -13.26 -17.39 -3.84
CA VAL A 149 -11.83 -17.28 -4.08
C VAL A 149 -11.12 -17.01 -2.77
N VAL A 150 -10.10 -17.79 -2.44
CA VAL A 150 -9.18 -17.53 -1.33
C VAL A 150 -7.80 -17.24 -1.89
N ALA A 151 -7.37 -15.98 -1.83
CA ALA A 151 -6.02 -15.57 -2.20
C ALA A 151 -5.09 -15.73 -1.00
N VAL A 152 -4.03 -16.52 -1.15
CA VAL A 152 -3.07 -16.85 -0.10
C VAL A 152 -1.75 -16.14 -0.37
N GLY A 153 -1.34 -15.24 0.53
CA GLY A 153 -0.12 -14.46 0.38
C GLY A 153 0.15 -13.61 1.61
N ILE A 154 1.39 -13.18 1.82
CA ILE A 154 1.75 -12.32 2.96
C ILE A 154 2.54 -11.08 2.48
N GLY A 155 2.49 -10.00 3.27
CA GLY A 155 3.14 -8.74 2.94
C GLY A 155 2.64 -8.19 1.60
N GLY A 156 3.56 -8.00 0.66
CA GLY A 156 3.24 -7.39 -0.65
C GLY A 156 2.34 -8.26 -1.54
N SER A 157 2.30 -9.57 -1.27
CA SER A 157 1.39 -10.51 -1.95
C SER A 157 -0.06 -10.43 -1.45
N PHE A 158 -0.33 -9.55 -0.48
CA PHE A 158 -1.61 -9.46 0.24
C PHE A 158 -2.08 -8.02 0.44
N LEU A 159 -1.22 -7.13 0.97
CA LEU A 159 -1.64 -5.81 1.45
C LEU A 159 -2.21 -4.92 0.34
N GLY A 160 -1.52 -4.82 -0.80
CA GLY A 160 -2.00 -4.05 -1.96
C GLY A 160 -3.31 -4.62 -2.53
N PRO A 161 -3.38 -5.92 -2.86
CA PRO A 161 -4.62 -6.55 -3.32
C PRO A 161 -5.79 -6.41 -2.34
N LEU A 162 -5.55 -6.56 -1.02
CA LEU A 162 -6.55 -6.37 0.02
C LEU A 162 -7.03 -4.92 0.05
N PHE A 163 -6.11 -3.95 0.00
CA PHE A 163 -6.45 -2.53 -0.08
C PHE A 163 -7.40 -2.25 -1.25
N VAL A 164 -7.03 -2.67 -2.46
CA VAL A 164 -7.84 -2.41 -3.66
C VAL A 164 -9.18 -3.12 -3.57
N HIS A 165 -9.21 -4.37 -3.09
CA HIS A 165 -10.45 -5.10 -2.86
C HIS A 165 -11.37 -4.35 -1.89
N THR A 166 -10.89 -4.00 -0.70
CA THR A 166 -11.68 -3.27 0.31
C THR A 166 -12.20 -1.94 -0.22
N ALA A 167 -11.38 -1.18 -0.95
CA ALA A 167 -11.78 0.10 -1.53
C ALA A 167 -12.89 -0.03 -2.59
N LEU A 168 -13.00 -1.18 -3.24
CA LEU A 168 -14.00 -1.45 -4.28
C LEU A 168 -15.25 -2.15 -3.75
N GLN A 169 -15.26 -2.68 -2.53
CA GLN A 169 -16.39 -3.47 -2.00
C GLN A 169 -17.73 -2.72 -1.99
N THR A 170 -17.69 -1.39 -1.84
CA THR A 170 -18.87 -0.53 -1.78
C THR A 170 -19.08 0.31 -3.03
N ASP A 171 -18.22 0.21 -4.05
CA ASP A 171 -18.40 0.90 -5.33
C ASP A 171 -19.56 0.27 -6.14
N PRO A 172 -20.54 1.05 -6.64
CA PRO A 172 -21.70 0.50 -7.33
C PRO A 172 -21.39 -0.40 -8.53
N GLU A 173 -20.40 -0.04 -9.37
CA GLU A 173 -20.02 -0.86 -10.52
C GLU A 173 -19.33 -2.15 -10.09
N ALA A 174 -18.48 -2.08 -9.06
CA ALA A 174 -17.77 -3.22 -8.52
C ALA A 174 -18.69 -4.20 -7.78
N ILE A 175 -19.63 -3.73 -6.94
CA ILE A 175 -20.66 -4.56 -6.29
C ILE A 175 -21.37 -5.41 -7.33
N GLU A 176 -21.80 -4.74 -8.39
CA GLU A 176 -22.62 -5.37 -9.41
C GLU A 176 -21.81 -6.35 -10.27
N SER A 177 -20.51 -6.10 -10.46
CA SER A 177 -19.57 -7.03 -11.09
C SER A 177 -19.22 -8.22 -10.19
N ALA A 178 -19.23 -8.01 -8.88
CA ALA A 178 -18.93 -9.02 -7.86
C ALA A 178 -20.13 -9.90 -7.49
N ARG A 179 -21.33 -9.64 -8.03
CA ARG A 179 -22.55 -10.35 -7.65
C ARG A 179 -22.39 -11.86 -7.80
N GLY A 180 -22.57 -12.59 -6.70
CA GLY A 180 -22.46 -14.05 -6.65
C GLY A 180 -21.03 -14.58 -6.59
N HIS A 181 -20.03 -13.72 -6.43
CA HIS A 181 -18.62 -14.06 -6.20
C HIS A 181 -18.14 -13.53 -4.85
N GLN A 182 -17.26 -14.27 -4.20
CA GLN A 182 -16.62 -13.85 -2.96
C GLN A 182 -15.10 -13.99 -3.08
N LEU A 183 -14.37 -12.95 -2.67
CA LEU A 183 -12.92 -12.99 -2.54
C LEU A 183 -12.55 -12.81 -1.08
N ARG A 184 -11.67 -13.67 -0.58
CA ARG A 184 -11.08 -13.60 0.75
C ARG A 184 -9.57 -13.67 0.66
N PHE A 185 -8.89 -13.13 1.66
CA PHE A 185 -7.44 -13.07 1.71
C PHE A 185 -6.91 -13.74 2.98
N LEU A 186 -6.07 -14.76 2.80
CA LEU A 186 -5.42 -15.52 3.87
C LEU A 186 -3.93 -15.17 3.91
N ALA A 187 -3.47 -14.60 5.02
CA ALA A 187 -2.09 -14.12 5.14
C ALA A 187 -1.33 -14.74 6.30
N ASN A 188 -1.87 -14.66 7.51
CA ASN A 188 -1.16 -15.07 8.70
C ASN A 188 -1.04 -16.59 8.75
N VAL A 189 0.10 -17.10 9.23
CA VAL A 189 0.33 -18.53 9.45
C VAL A 189 -0.44 -19.07 10.65
N ASP A 190 -0.95 -18.17 11.50
CA ASP A 190 -1.87 -18.51 12.58
C ASP A 190 -3.11 -19.26 12.02
N PRO A 191 -3.39 -20.50 12.48
CA PRO A 191 -4.54 -21.26 12.00
C PRO A 191 -5.90 -20.58 12.23
N ILE A 192 -5.99 -19.56 13.10
CA ILE A 192 -7.18 -18.71 13.22
C ILE A 192 -7.50 -17.99 11.90
N ASP A 193 -6.47 -17.56 11.15
CA ASP A 193 -6.68 -16.87 9.87
C ASP A 193 -7.17 -17.84 8.80
N VAL A 194 -6.62 -19.07 8.77
CA VAL A 194 -7.17 -20.16 7.95
C VAL A 194 -8.63 -20.36 8.29
N ALA A 195 -8.95 -20.46 9.58
CA ALA A 195 -10.29 -20.73 10.03
C ALA A 195 -11.28 -19.68 9.53
N ARG A 196 -11.01 -18.40 9.81
CA ARG A 196 -11.82 -17.26 9.34
C ARG A 196 -12.05 -17.27 7.83
N ASN A 197 -11.03 -17.64 7.06
CA ASN A 197 -11.09 -17.60 5.61
C ASN A 197 -11.84 -18.79 5.00
N ILE A 198 -11.87 -19.96 5.64
CA ILE A 198 -12.61 -21.14 5.13
C ILE A 198 -14.03 -21.28 5.71
N THR A 199 -14.36 -20.63 6.83
CA THR A 199 -15.70 -20.73 7.45
C THR A 199 -16.80 -20.39 6.44
N GLY A 200 -17.77 -21.29 6.29
CA GLY A 200 -18.92 -21.13 5.41
C GLY A 200 -18.62 -21.28 3.91
N LEU A 201 -17.39 -21.58 3.51
CA LEU A 201 -17.06 -21.89 2.12
C LEU A 201 -17.29 -23.37 1.80
N ASN A 202 -17.70 -23.65 0.57
CA ASN A 202 -17.79 -25.01 0.06
C ASN A 202 -16.56 -25.34 -0.80
N PRO A 203 -15.77 -26.38 -0.47
CA PRO A 203 -14.63 -26.81 -1.30
C PRO A 203 -14.98 -27.01 -2.78
N GLU A 204 -16.19 -27.49 -3.10
CA GLU A 204 -16.63 -27.72 -4.49
C GLU A 204 -16.78 -26.44 -5.32
N THR A 205 -16.93 -25.29 -4.69
CA THR A 205 -17.13 -23.98 -5.36
C THR A 205 -16.00 -23.00 -5.08
N THR A 206 -14.93 -23.43 -4.41
CA THR A 206 -13.83 -22.57 -3.99
C THR A 206 -12.59 -22.75 -4.87
N LEU A 207 -12.04 -21.63 -5.34
CA LEU A 207 -10.74 -21.52 -6.01
C LEU A 207 -9.71 -20.93 -5.04
N VAL A 208 -8.52 -21.52 -4.98
CA VAL A 208 -7.40 -20.99 -4.19
C VAL A 208 -6.35 -20.39 -5.13
N VAL A 209 -5.95 -19.16 -4.85
CA VAL A 209 -4.88 -18.46 -5.59
C VAL A 209 -3.66 -18.36 -4.67
N VAL A 210 -2.61 -19.13 -4.93
CA VAL A 210 -1.37 -19.10 -4.14
C VAL A 210 -0.42 -18.05 -4.69
N VAL A 211 -0.16 -16.99 -3.94
CA VAL A 211 0.65 -15.84 -4.36
C VAL A 211 1.97 -15.82 -3.60
N SER A 212 3.06 -16.23 -4.27
CA SER A 212 4.41 -16.19 -3.69
C SER A 212 5.47 -16.14 -4.79
N LYS A 213 6.31 -15.08 -4.75
CA LYS A 213 7.40 -14.88 -5.72
C LYS A 213 8.30 -16.09 -5.86
N THR A 214 8.80 -16.58 -4.73
CA THR A 214 9.75 -17.70 -4.65
C THR A 214 9.06 -19.05 -4.55
N PHE A 215 7.76 -19.07 -4.19
CA PHE A 215 7.01 -20.27 -3.84
C PHE A 215 7.60 -21.05 -2.65
N THR A 216 8.32 -20.34 -1.77
CA THR A 216 9.01 -20.91 -0.60
C THR A 216 8.73 -20.17 0.71
N THR A 217 7.97 -19.07 0.67
CA THR A 217 7.60 -18.29 1.86
C THR A 217 6.91 -19.20 2.89
N ALA A 218 7.45 -19.29 4.10
CA ALA A 218 7.08 -20.33 5.06
C ALA A 218 5.58 -20.29 5.40
N GLU A 219 5.07 -19.10 5.69
CA GLU A 219 3.68 -18.79 6.04
C GLU A 219 2.75 -19.14 4.88
N THR A 220 2.99 -18.55 3.70
CA THR A 220 2.19 -18.77 2.49
C THR A 220 2.15 -20.24 2.10
N MET A 221 3.28 -20.94 2.13
CA MET A 221 3.34 -22.33 1.71
C MET A 221 2.72 -23.28 2.73
N LEU A 222 2.77 -22.96 4.03
CA LEU A 222 2.02 -23.73 5.04
C LEU A 222 0.52 -23.55 4.84
N ASN A 223 0.05 -22.31 4.68
CA ASN A 223 -1.35 -22.02 4.40
C ASN A 223 -1.84 -22.66 3.10
N ALA A 224 -1.04 -22.61 2.03
CA ALA A 224 -1.36 -23.25 0.77
C ALA A 224 -1.51 -24.77 0.93
N ARG A 225 -0.60 -25.43 1.66
CA ARG A 225 -0.73 -26.87 1.97
C ARG A 225 -1.98 -27.14 2.81
N THR A 226 -2.29 -26.30 3.80
CA THR A 226 -3.50 -26.44 4.61
C THR A 226 -4.78 -26.36 3.75
N LEU A 227 -4.87 -25.40 2.82
CA LEU A 227 -6.01 -25.32 1.90
C LEU A 227 -6.05 -26.45 0.87
N ARG A 228 -4.87 -26.93 0.42
CA ARG A 228 -4.75 -28.12 -0.41
C ARG A 228 -5.33 -29.35 0.28
N GLU A 229 -5.01 -29.56 1.56
CA GLU A 229 -5.58 -30.65 2.36
C GLU A 229 -7.07 -30.45 2.59
N TRP A 230 -7.54 -29.22 2.85
CA TRP A 230 -8.97 -28.91 2.98
C TRP A 230 -9.78 -29.25 1.73
N ILE A 231 -9.27 -28.91 0.54
CA ILE A 231 -9.87 -29.30 -0.74
C ILE A 231 -9.79 -30.82 -0.94
N SER A 232 -8.61 -31.41 -0.76
CA SER A 232 -8.35 -32.81 -1.09
C SER A 232 -9.07 -33.79 -0.16
N ALA A 233 -9.26 -33.42 1.11
CA ALA A 233 -10.01 -34.22 2.07
C ALA A 233 -11.49 -34.38 1.66
N THR A 234 -12.05 -33.42 0.92
CA THR A 234 -13.44 -33.44 0.48
C THR A 234 -13.60 -33.96 -0.95
N LEU A 235 -12.70 -33.57 -1.86
CA LEU A 235 -12.84 -33.79 -3.32
C LEU A 235 -11.85 -34.78 -3.91
N GLY A 236 -10.91 -35.27 -3.09
CA GLY A 236 -9.80 -36.11 -3.50
C GLY A 236 -8.60 -35.32 -4.08
N PRO A 237 -7.40 -35.91 -4.12
CA PRO A 237 -6.16 -35.20 -4.51
C PRO A 237 -6.16 -34.64 -5.94
N SER A 238 -6.93 -35.25 -6.86
CA SER A 238 -7.02 -34.78 -8.25
C SER A 238 -7.72 -33.43 -8.40
N ALA A 239 -8.48 -32.99 -7.38
CA ALA A 239 -9.18 -31.72 -7.40
C ALA A 239 -8.23 -30.51 -7.38
N VAL A 240 -7.00 -30.67 -6.87
CA VAL A 240 -6.01 -29.59 -6.75
C VAL A 240 -5.79 -28.87 -8.08
N ALA A 241 -5.65 -29.60 -9.19
CA ALA A 241 -5.40 -29.01 -10.50
C ALA A 241 -6.54 -28.11 -11.03
N LYS A 242 -7.77 -28.29 -10.52
CA LYS A 242 -8.96 -27.49 -10.90
C LYS A 242 -9.29 -26.38 -9.90
N HIS A 243 -8.89 -26.57 -8.64
CA HIS A 243 -9.24 -25.70 -7.52
C HIS A 243 -8.08 -24.84 -7.00
N MET A 244 -6.87 -25.00 -7.53
CA MET A 244 -5.71 -24.22 -7.11
C MET A 244 -4.94 -23.69 -8.31
N VAL A 245 -4.57 -22.41 -8.25
CA VAL A 245 -3.73 -21.72 -9.23
C VAL A 245 -2.62 -20.95 -8.52
N ALA A 246 -1.58 -20.56 -9.24
CA ALA A 246 -0.41 -19.93 -8.65
C ALA A 246 -0.06 -18.60 -9.33
N VAL A 247 0.38 -17.62 -8.54
CA VAL A 247 1.10 -16.44 -9.01
C VAL A 247 2.53 -16.57 -8.53
N SER A 248 3.43 -16.96 -9.43
CA SER A 248 4.83 -17.26 -9.09
C SER A 248 5.73 -17.25 -10.30
N THR A 249 7.03 -17.14 -10.04
CA THR A 249 8.10 -17.29 -11.04
C THR A 249 8.67 -18.71 -11.06
N ASN A 250 8.38 -19.53 -10.03
CA ASN A 250 8.99 -20.84 -9.84
C ASN A 250 8.07 -21.98 -10.31
N LEU A 251 7.98 -22.19 -11.62
CA LEU A 251 7.09 -23.19 -12.23
C LEU A 251 7.37 -24.62 -11.74
N ALA A 252 8.64 -24.97 -11.46
CA ALA A 252 9.00 -26.29 -10.97
C ALA A 252 8.41 -26.60 -9.58
N LEU A 253 8.39 -25.62 -8.67
CA LEU A 253 7.75 -25.80 -7.36
C LEU A 253 6.22 -25.77 -7.45
N VAL A 254 5.66 -25.02 -8.40
CA VAL A 254 4.20 -25.01 -8.68
C VAL A 254 3.74 -26.39 -9.15
N GLU A 255 4.44 -26.99 -10.11
CA GLU A 255 4.15 -28.34 -10.61
C GLU A 255 4.28 -29.38 -9.49
N LYS A 256 5.38 -29.33 -8.73
CA LYS A 256 5.63 -30.23 -7.58
C LYS A 256 4.53 -30.13 -6.51
N PHE A 257 3.90 -28.96 -6.35
CA PHE A 257 2.80 -28.75 -5.43
C PHE A 257 1.48 -29.39 -5.91
N GLY A 258 1.39 -29.71 -7.21
CA GLY A 258 0.23 -30.31 -7.86
C GLY A 258 -0.68 -29.32 -8.60
N ILE A 259 -0.23 -28.07 -8.76
CA ILE A 259 -0.91 -27.07 -9.60
C ILE A 259 -0.42 -27.24 -11.04
N ASP A 260 -1.35 -27.22 -11.99
CA ASP A 260 -1.01 -27.23 -13.42
C ASP A 260 -0.14 -25.99 -13.76
N PRO A 261 1.07 -26.15 -14.31
CA PRO A 261 1.91 -25.03 -14.72
C PRO A 261 1.24 -24.06 -15.70
N ASN A 262 0.26 -24.53 -16.50
CA ASN A 262 -0.55 -23.67 -17.35
C ASN A 262 -1.45 -22.73 -16.55
N ASN A 263 -1.75 -23.04 -15.30
CA ASN A 263 -2.47 -22.19 -14.36
C ASN A 263 -1.53 -21.43 -13.41
N ALA A 264 -0.25 -21.30 -13.78
CA ALA A 264 0.68 -20.38 -13.17
C ALA A 264 0.69 -19.04 -13.93
N PHE A 265 0.59 -17.94 -13.20
CA PHE A 265 0.63 -16.58 -13.74
C PHE A 265 1.93 -15.92 -13.27
N ALA A 266 2.83 -15.70 -14.22
CA ALA A 266 4.16 -15.20 -13.93
C ALA A 266 4.13 -13.72 -13.55
N PHE A 267 5.18 -13.31 -12.86
CA PHE A 267 5.60 -11.92 -12.75
C PHE A 267 7.13 -11.91 -12.70
N TRP A 268 7.76 -10.74 -12.52
CA TRP A 268 9.20 -10.60 -12.73
C TRP A 268 9.95 -10.19 -11.47
N ASP A 269 11.26 -10.38 -11.49
CA ASP A 269 12.14 -10.08 -10.37
C ASP A 269 12.26 -8.57 -10.09
N TRP A 270 12.17 -7.73 -11.13
CA TRP A 270 12.08 -6.27 -11.06
C TRP A 270 10.77 -5.74 -10.46
N VAL A 271 9.80 -6.62 -10.17
CA VAL A 271 8.62 -6.29 -9.37
C VAL A 271 8.93 -6.56 -7.90
N GLY A 272 9.13 -5.47 -7.14
CA GLY A 272 9.21 -5.51 -5.69
C GLY A 272 7.87 -5.93 -5.07
N GLY A 273 7.89 -6.71 -3.99
CA GLY A 273 6.66 -7.25 -3.39
C GLY A 273 5.65 -6.17 -3.03
N ARG A 274 6.09 -5.09 -2.38
CA ARG A 274 5.26 -3.93 -1.99
C ARG A 274 4.78 -3.07 -3.17
N TYR A 275 5.30 -3.29 -4.39
CA TYR A 275 4.93 -2.61 -5.63
C TYR A 275 4.24 -3.56 -6.64
N SER A 276 3.68 -4.68 -6.17
CA SER A 276 3.28 -5.80 -7.04
C SER A 276 1.79 -5.86 -7.37
N VAL A 277 0.93 -5.03 -6.77
CA VAL A 277 -0.53 -5.12 -6.94
C VAL A 277 -0.99 -4.96 -8.39
N CYS A 278 -0.28 -4.18 -9.21
CA CYS A 278 -0.56 -4.05 -10.64
C CYS A 278 -0.07 -5.24 -11.50
N SER A 279 0.64 -6.21 -10.92
CA SER A 279 1.03 -7.47 -11.58
C SER A 279 -0.04 -8.55 -11.39
N ALA A 280 0.25 -9.77 -11.83
CA ALA A 280 -0.58 -10.96 -11.53
C ALA A 280 -0.94 -11.10 -10.04
N VAL A 281 -0.12 -10.58 -9.12
CA VAL A 281 -0.37 -10.61 -7.66
C VAL A 281 -1.73 -10.01 -7.30
N GLY A 282 -2.06 -8.82 -7.81
CA GLY A 282 -3.36 -8.20 -7.57
C GLY A 282 -4.34 -8.42 -8.72
N VAL A 283 -3.86 -8.35 -9.96
CA VAL A 283 -4.72 -8.42 -11.16
C VAL A 283 -5.49 -9.73 -11.23
N LEU A 284 -4.88 -10.88 -10.91
CA LEU A 284 -5.59 -12.16 -10.94
C LEU A 284 -6.76 -12.26 -9.94
N PRO A 285 -6.56 -12.12 -8.61
CA PRO A 285 -7.67 -12.21 -7.66
C PRO A 285 -8.72 -11.10 -7.87
N LEU A 286 -8.30 -9.88 -8.22
CA LEU A 286 -9.24 -8.79 -8.52
C LEU A 286 -10.05 -9.05 -9.80
N SER A 287 -9.45 -9.61 -10.85
CA SER A 287 -10.18 -9.98 -12.07
C SER A 287 -11.14 -11.15 -11.85
N LEU A 288 -10.82 -12.10 -10.96
CA LEU A 288 -11.76 -13.15 -10.58
C LEU A 288 -12.99 -12.57 -9.86
N GLN A 289 -12.79 -11.60 -8.96
CA GLN A 289 -13.88 -10.96 -8.22
C GLN A 289 -14.69 -9.97 -9.08
N TYR A 290 -14.03 -9.14 -9.88
CA TYR A 290 -14.64 -7.96 -10.52
C TYR A 290 -14.60 -7.97 -12.06
N GLY A 291 -13.93 -8.93 -12.70
CA GLY A 291 -13.75 -9.01 -14.15
C GLY A 291 -12.55 -8.23 -14.69
N PHE A 292 -12.11 -8.54 -15.93
CA PHE A 292 -10.85 -8.04 -16.50
C PHE A 292 -10.98 -6.81 -17.42
N SER A 293 -11.87 -6.83 -18.42
CA SER A 293 -11.76 -5.99 -19.63
C SER A 293 -12.12 -4.52 -19.48
N VAL A 294 -11.21 -3.55 -19.72
CA VAL A 294 -11.58 -2.10 -19.87
C VAL A 294 -10.88 -1.42 -21.05
N VAL A 295 -10.92 -2.01 -22.24
CA VAL A 295 -10.46 -1.31 -23.46
C VAL A 295 -11.43 -1.53 -24.62
N GLU A 296 -12.56 -0.82 -24.62
CA GLU A 296 -13.14 -0.20 -25.83
C GLU A 296 -14.41 0.60 -25.49
N LYS A 297 -14.25 1.89 -25.17
CA LYS A 297 -14.91 2.96 -25.94
C LYS A 297 -14.33 4.31 -25.56
N TYR A 298 -14.00 5.08 -26.60
CA TYR A 298 -13.96 6.53 -26.55
C TYR A 298 -15.21 7.04 -25.84
N VAL A 299 -15.05 7.77 -24.74
CA VAL A 299 -16.04 8.79 -24.39
C VAL A 299 -15.69 9.99 -25.26
N THR A 300 -16.27 10.02 -26.45
CA THR A 300 -16.57 11.30 -27.09
C THR A 300 -17.63 11.97 -26.21
N LEU A 301 -17.33 13.14 -25.66
CA LEU A 301 -18.38 14.03 -25.17
C LEU A 301 -19.32 14.32 -26.35
N TYR A 302 -20.56 13.86 -26.28
CA TYR A 302 -21.67 14.52 -26.96
C TYR A 302 -22.75 14.84 -25.94
N CYS A 303 -23.10 16.12 -25.96
CA CYS A 303 -24.20 16.74 -25.24
C CYS A 303 -25.55 16.11 -25.65
N CYS A 304 -26.52 16.17 -24.73
CA CYS A 304 -27.95 15.92 -24.92
C CYS A 304 -28.44 14.47 -25.18
N SER A 305 -29.03 13.92 -24.12
CA SER A 305 -30.19 13.00 -24.10
C SER A 305 -30.09 11.58 -24.69
N TYR A 306 -30.54 10.65 -23.84
CA TYR A 306 -30.91 9.24 -24.03
C TYR A 306 -29.80 8.17 -23.87
N THR A 307 -29.84 7.58 -22.68
CA THR A 307 -29.53 6.19 -22.28
C THR A 307 -28.44 5.44 -23.04
N VAL A 308 -27.28 5.29 -22.40
CA VAL A 308 -26.37 4.15 -22.61
C VAL A 308 -26.28 3.39 -21.28
N ILE A 309 -26.71 2.14 -21.28
CA ILE A 309 -26.35 1.18 -20.23
C ILE A 309 -25.04 0.53 -20.70
N ASP A 310 -23.90 0.99 -20.18
CA ASP A 310 -22.61 0.31 -20.39
C ASP A 310 -22.29 -0.53 -19.15
N LEU A 311 -22.27 -1.86 -19.33
CA LEU A 311 -22.03 -2.82 -18.26
C LEU A 311 -20.51 -3.02 -18.03
N LYS A 312 -20.05 -2.50 -16.88
CA LYS A 312 -19.29 -3.21 -15.81
C LYS A 312 -17.87 -3.73 -16.06
N PHE A 313 -16.82 -2.94 -15.79
CA PHE A 313 -15.46 -3.49 -15.72
C PHE A 313 -14.45 -2.65 -14.88
N VAL A 314 -13.68 -3.31 -14.01
CA VAL A 314 -12.96 -2.65 -12.90
C VAL A 314 -11.43 -2.67 -13.03
N VAL A 315 -10.81 -3.79 -13.43
CA VAL A 315 -9.34 -3.97 -13.29
C VAL A 315 -8.51 -3.13 -14.26
N VAL A 316 -8.86 -3.06 -15.55
CA VAL A 316 -8.09 -2.22 -16.48
C VAL A 316 -8.29 -0.71 -16.22
N ARG A 317 -9.40 -0.28 -15.59
CA ARG A 317 -9.57 1.12 -15.13
C ARG A 317 -8.56 1.44 -14.03
N PHE A 318 -8.37 0.52 -13.08
CA PHE A 318 -7.38 0.65 -12.03
C PHE A 318 -5.95 0.79 -12.58
N LEU A 319 -5.53 -0.08 -13.51
CA LEU A 319 -4.21 0.03 -14.13
C LEU A 319 -4.04 1.36 -14.89
N LYS A 320 -5.08 1.83 -15.60
CA LYS A 320 -5.04 3.11 -16.32
C LYS A 320 -4.89 4.32 -15.40
N GLY A 321 -5.58 4.35 -14.27
CA GLY A 321 -5.44 5.44 -13.30
C GLY A 321 -4.04 5.51 -12.72
N ALA A 322 -3.46 4.36 -12.41
CA ALA A 322 -2.08 4.28 -11.97
C ALA A 322 -1.08 4.71 -13.08
N SER A 323 -1.34 4.32 -14.33
CA SER A 323 -0.59 4.76 -15.52
C SER A 323 -0.63 6.27 -15.75
N SER A 324 -1.77 6.92 -15.46
CA SER A 324 -1.90 8.38 -15.55
C SER A 324 -0.93 9.10 -14.63
N ILE A 325 -0.77 8.61 -13.40
CA ILE A 325 0.18 9.17 -12.44
C ILE A 325 1.63 8.81 -12.80
N ASP A 326 1.90 7.64 -13.39
CA ASP A 326 3.24 7.33 -13.91
C ASP A 326 3.70 8.34 -14.96
N GLN A 327 2.79 8.70 -15.88
CA GLN A 327 3.05 9.70 -16.90
C GLN A 327 3.29 11.07 -16.25
N HIS A 328 2.42 11.49 -15.33
CA HIS A 328 2.58 12.72 -14.56
C HIS A 328 3.94 12.79 -13.87
N PHE A 329 4.29 11.74 -13.12
CA PHE A 329 5.53 11.65 -12.37
C PHE A 329 6.75 11.74 -13.28
N ASN A 330 6.70 11.07 -14.43
CA ASN A 330 7.80 11.07 -15.38
C ASN A 330 7.95 12.39 -16.14
N SER A 331 6.87 13.08 -16.52
CA SER A 331 6.96 14.25 -17.42
C SER A 331 6.78 15.62 -16.75
N ALA A 332 6.01 15.73 -15.67
CA ALA A 332 5.68 17.03 -15.10
C ALA A 332 6.89 17.71 -14.44
N PRO A 333 7.00 19.06 -14.51
CA PRO A 333 8.01 19.81 -13.77
C PRO A 333 7.71 19.76 -12.27
N TYR A 334 8.74 19.94 -11.43
CA TYR A 334 8.64 19.70 -9.99
C TYR A 334 7.51 20.48 -9.31
N GLU A 335 7.27 21.72 -9.71
CA GLU A 335 6.22 22.59 -9.18
C GLU A 335 4.79 22.14 -9.50
N LYS A 336 4.60 21.21 -10.44
CA LYS A 336 3.29 20.60 -10.75
C LYS A 336 3.25 19.10 -10.47
N ASN A 337 4.36 18.50 -10.07
CA ASN A 337 4.50 17.05 -9.94
C ASN A 337 4.08 16.61 -8.54
N ILE A 338 2.87 16.05 -8.42
CA ILE A 338 2.24 15.70 -7.14
C ILE A 338 3.13 14.75 -6.32
N PRO A 339 3.61 13.60 -6.85
CA PRO A 339 4.52 12.72 -6.09
C PRO A 339 5.82 13.40 -5.63
N VAL A 340 6.41 14.26 -6.47
CA VAL A 340 7.64 14.99 -6.11
C VAL A 340 7.39 15.96 -4.96
N LEU A 341 6.32 16.76 -5.03
CA LEU A 341 5.95 17.68 -3.95
C LEU A 341 5.73 16.94 -2.63
N LEU A 342 4.96 15.84 -2.65
CA LEU A 342 4.70 15.03 -1.47
C LEU A 342 5.98 14.43 -0.88
N GLY A 343 6.88 13.91 -1.73
CA GLY A 343 8.13 13.30 -1.27
C GLY A 343 9.09 14.34 -0.67
N LEU A 344 9.22 15.51 -1.30
CA LEU A 344 10.05 16.60 -0.79
C LEU A 344 9.51 17.18 0.53
N LEU A 345 8.19 17.29 0.68
CA LEU A 345 7.58 17.70 1.95
C LEU A 345 7.76 16.65 3.05
N SER A 346 7.80 15.37 2.70
CA SER A 346 8.16 14.30 3.64
C SER A 346 9.60 14.46 4.14
N VAL A 347 10.56 14.62 3.22
CA VAL A 347 11.97 14.89 3.56
C VAL A 347 12.10 16.17 4.39
N TRP A 348 11.35 17.22 4.06
CA TRP A 348 11.29 18.47 4.85
C TRP A 348 10.90 18.20 6.30
N ASN A 349 9.81 17.47 6.51
CA ASN A 349 9.28 17.18 7.84
C ASN A 349 10.20 16.23 8.65
N VAL A 350 10.75 15.20 8.02
CA VAL A 350 11.62 14.22 8.70
C VAL A 350 13.00 14.79 8.96
N SER A 351 13.71 15.19 7.90
CA SER A 351 15.14 15.46 7.99
C SER A 351 15.47 16.84 8.56
N PHE A 352 14.54 17.79 8.48
CA PHE A 352 14.78 19.18 8.90
C PHE A 352 13.94 19.58 10.12
N HIS A 353 12.68 19.17 10.21
CA HIS A 353 11.86 19.38 11.40
C HIS A 353 12.00 18.26 12.45
N GLY A 354 12.50 17.08 12.09
CA GLY A 354 12.67 15.96 13.00
C GLY A 354 11.36 15.28 13.39
N TYR A 355 10.32 15.36 12.56
CA TYR A 355 9.04 14.68 12.79
C TYR A 355 9.14 13.23 12.28
N PRO A 356 9.18 12.22 13.17
CA PRO A 356 9.52 10.86 12.78
C PRO A 356 8.32 10.04 12.27
N ALA A 357 7.11 10.59 12.32
CA ALA A 357 5.88 9.86 12.04
C ALA A 357 4.97 10.67 11.13
N ARG A 358 4.19 9.98 10.29
CA ARG A 358 3.17 10.55 9.41
C ARG A 358 1.85 9.81 9.62
N ALA A 359 0.77 10.58 9.74
CA ALA A 359 -0.58 10.03 9.85
C ALA A 359 -1.28 10.07 8.48
N ILE A 360 -1.74 8.92 7.98
CA ILE A 360 -2.50 8.79 6.73
C ILE A 360 -3.98 8.66 7.07
N LEU A 361 -4.76 9.68 6.76
CA LEU A 361 -6.10 9.90 7.33
C LEU A 361 -7.13 10.01 6.19
N PRO A 362 -7.55 8.88 5.60
CA PRO A 362 -8.57 8.91 4.57
C PRO A 362 -9.96 9.13 5.17
N TYR A 363 -10.65 10.17 4.72
CA TYR A 363 -12.06 10.45 5.04
C TYR A 363 -12.96 9.61 4.12
N SER A 364 -12.77 8.30 4.20
CA SER A 364 -13.54 7.27 3.52
C SER A 364 -13.28 5.92 4.18
N GLN A 365 -14.34 5.27 4.71
CA GLN A 365 -14.21 3.95 5.33
C GLN A 365 -13.73 2.87 4.34
N ALA A 366 -14.04 3.02 3.05
CA ALA A 366 -13.58 2.11 2.01
C ALA A 366 -12.04 2.05 1.91
N LEU A 367 -11.33 3.08 2.39
CA LEU A 367 -9.87 3.14 2.43
C LEU A 367 -9.26 2.60 3.74
N GLU A 368 -9.99 1.84 4.56
CA GLU A 368 -9.49 1.31 5.85
C GLU A 368 -8.24 0.42 5.74
N LYS A 369 -7.96 -0.16 4.57
CA LYS A 369 -6.74 -0.95 4.31
C LYS A 369 -5.65 -0.18 3.56
N PHE A 370 -5.89 1.09 3.23
CA PHE A 370 -4.91 1.93 2.55
C PHE A 370 -3.69 2.23 3.43
N ALA A 371 -3.88 2.73 4.65
CA ALA A 371 -2.76 3.01 5.56
C ALA A 371 -1.92 1.75 5.87
N PRO A 372 -2.51 0.57 6.17
CA PRO A 372 -1.75 -0.68 6.28
C PRO A 372 -0.94 -1.07 5.02
N HIS A 373 -1.45 -0.77 3.82
CA HIS A 373 -0.69 -0.98 2.60
C HIS A 373 0.50 -0.01 2.51
N ILE A 374 0.26 1.29 2.73
CA ILE A 374 1.32 2.31 2.66
C ILE A 374 2.38 2.12 3.74
N GLN A 375 2.02 1.61 4.93
CA GLN A 375 2.99 1.19 5.95
C GLN A 375 4.07 0.29 5.36
N GLN A 376 3.69 -0.75 4.62
CA GLN A 376 4.69 -1.61 3.98
C GLN A 376 5.42 -0.87 2.86
N VAL A 377 4.70 -0.17 1.97
CA VAL A 377 5.31 0.53 0.82
C VAL A 377 6.38 1.52 1.29
N SER A 378 6.10 2.27 2.34
CA SER A 378 6.99 3.30 2.88
C SER A 378 8.06 2.74 3.81
N MET A 379 7.66 2.07 4.90
CA MET A 379 8.60 1.69 5.96
C MET A 379 9.57 0.60 5.50
N GLU A 380 9.13 -0.34 4.67
CA GLU A 380 10.03 -1.39 4.14
C GLU A 380 10.94 -0.86 3.01
N SER A 381 10.52 0.19 2.30
CA SER A 381 11.36 0.86 1.30
C SER A 381 12.41 1.76 1.93
N ASN A 382 11.97 2.67 2.80
CA ASN A 382 12.76 3.80 3.23
C ASN A 382 13.24 3.73 4.68
N GLY A 383 12.87 2.70 5.45
CA GLY A 383 13.42 2.46 6.79
C GLY A 383 14.85 1.90 6.73
N LYS A 384 15.82 2.72 6.28
CA LYS A 384 17.20 2.31 5.98
C LYS A 384 18.21 3.09 6.83
N GLY A 385 19.26 2.40 7.28
CA GLY A 385 20.36 2.99 8.06
C GLY A 385 21.63 3.28 7.26
N VAL A 386 21.64 2.95 5.96
CA VAL A 386 22.79 3.12 5.07
C VAL A 386 22.35 3.70 3.73
N SER A 387 23.22 4.48 3.10
CA SER A 387 23.08 4.92 1.71
C SER A 387 23.21 3.75 0.73
N ILE A 388 22.90 4.01 -0.54
CA ILE A 388 22.95 3.03 -1.63
C ILE A 388 24.36 2.44 -1.87
N ASP A 389 25.41 3.12 -1.44
CA ASP A 389 26.81 2.65 -1.50
C ASP A 389 27.29 1.98 -0.20
N GLY A 390 26.40 1.84 0.79
CA GLY A 390 26.67 1.17 2.07
C GLY A 390 27.24 2.07 3.17
N THR A 391 27.34 3.38 2.94
CA THR A 391 27.79 4.34 3.97
C THR A 391 26.71 4.51 5.05
N PRO A 392 27.02 4.36 6.35
CA PRO A 392 26.07 4.65 7.42
C PRO A 392 25.58 6.10 7.38
N LEU A 393 24.28 6.31 7.49
CA LEU A 393 23.68 7.64 7.42
C LEU A 393 23.80 8.35 8.79
N PRO A 394 24.20 9.64 8.82
CA PRO A 394 24.24 10.43 10.05
C PRO A 394 22.89 11.09 10.39
N TYR A 395 21.82 10.70 9.70
CA TYR A 395 20.46 11.21 9.87
C TYR A 395 19.44 10.08 9.70
N GLU A 396 18.25 10.27 10.25
CA GLU A 396 17.13 9.33 10.12
C GLU A 396 16.48 9.41 8.74
N THR A 397 16.00 8.28 8.24
CA THR A 397 15.22 8.16 7.00
C THR A 397 13.94 7.37 7.27
N GLY A 398 12.95 7.50 6.38
CA GLY A 398 11.67 6.78 6.47
C GLY A 398 10.81 7.17 7.68
N GLU A 399 9.57 7.60 7.42
CA GLU A 399 8.61 7.85 8.49
C GLU A 399 8.06 6.56 9.10
N ILE A 400 7.66 6.65 10.35
CA ILE A 400 6.69 5.72 10.94
C ILE A 400 5.30 6.11 10.42
N ASP A 401 4.81 5.38 9.43
CA ASP A 401 3.47 5.55 8.92
C ASP A 401 2.43 4.84 9.78
N PHE A 402 1.34 5.53 10.08
CA PHE A 402 0.17 4.95 10.71
C PHE A 402 -1.10 5.69 10.27
N GLY A 403 -2.27 5.15 10.55
CA GLY A 403 -3.50 5.83 10.20
C GLY A 403 -4.73 4.96 10.34
N GLU A 404 -5.87 5.63 10.45
CA GLU A 404 -7.22 5.07 10.44
C GLU A 404 -8.12 6.02 9.64
N PRO A 405 -9.21 5.53 9.03
CA PRO A 405 -10.17 6.41 8.37
C PRO A 405 -10.72 7.50 9.30
N GLY A 406 -10.94 8.68 8.73
CA GLY A 406 -11.79 9.70 9.34
C GLY A 406 -13.26 9.25 9.29
N THR A 407 -14.07 9.46 10.33
CA THR A 407 -13.78 10.18 11.58
C THR A 407 -13.24 9.28 12.70
N ASN A 408 -13.10 7.97 12.50
CA ASN A 408 -12.69 6.99 13.52
C ASN A 408 -11.38 7.40 14.22
N GLY A 409 -10.37 7.83 13.45
CA GLY A 409 -9.09 8.30 13.99
C GLY A 409 -9.24 9.51 14.93
N GLN A 410 -10.22 10.37 14.71
CA GLN A 410 -10.50 11.53 15.56
C GLN A 410 -10.88 11.13 16.98
N HIS A 411 -11.57 10.00 17.11
CA HIS A 411 -12.01 9.43 18.38
C HIS A 411 -11.02 8.41 18.96
N SER A 412 -9.80 8.35 18.43
CA SER A 412 -8.76 7.42 18.88
C SER A 412 -7.48 8.16 19.28
N PHE A 413 -6.79 8.79 18.32
CA PHE A 413 -5.43 9.32 18.52
C PHE A 413 -5.27 10.79 18.16
N TYR A 414 -6.31 11.48 17.68
CA TYR A 414 -6.21 12.91 17.35
C TYR A 414 -5.94 13.79 18.57
N GLN A 415 -6.28 13.36 19.78
CA GLN A 415 -5.85 14.03 21.02
C GLN A 415 -4.32 14.21 21.06
N LEU A 416 -3.56 13.17 20.71
CA LEU A 416 -2.11 13.24 20.63
C LEU A 416 -1.67 14.12 19.45
N ILE A 417 -2.32 14.01 18.30
CA ILE A 417 -1.97 14.83 17.12
C ILE A 417 -2.19 16.33 17.42
N HIS A 418 -3.22 16.71 18.18
CA HIS A 418 -3.57 18.10 18.47
C HIS A 418 -2.83 18.73 19.65
N GLN A 419 -2.56 17.98 20.72
CA GLN A 419 -1.98 18.53 21.95
C GLN A 419 -0.69 17.82 22.40
N GLY A 420 -0.36 16.68 21.81
CA GLY A 420 0.87 15.93 22.04
C GLY A 420 1.95 16.24 20.99
N ARG A 421 2.64 15.18 20.55
CA ARG A 421 3.72 15.24 19.55
C ARG A 421 3.19 15.82 18.23
N ILE A 422 4.03 16.59 17.54
CA ILE A 422 3.70 17.06 16.19
C ILE A 422 3.85 15.88 15.23
N ILE A 423 2.77 15.57 14.51
CA ILE A 423 2.70 14.49 13.52
C ILE A 423 2.11 15.09 12.25
N PRO A 424 2.90 15.24 11.17
CA PRO A 424 2.39 15.58 9.85
C PRO A 424 1.26 14.65 9.41
N CYS A 425 0.20 15.22 8.85
CA CYS A 425 -1.01 14.49 8.47
C CYS A 425 -1.31 14.62 6.97
N ASP A 426 -1.55 13.48 6.32
CA ASP A 426 -2.09 13.39 4.97
C ASP A 426 -3.61 13.14 5.07
N PHE A 427 -4.41 14.17 4.80
CA PHE A 427 -5.86 14.04 4.72
C PHE A 427 -6.26 13.65 3.30
N ILE A 428 -7.05 12.59 3.14
CA ILE A 428 -7.53 12.16 1.81
C ILE A 428 -9.06 12.22 1.79
N GLY A 429 -9.62 13.14 1.04
CA GLY A 429 -11.07 13.38 0.93
C GLY A 429 -11.62 12.89 -0.40
N ILE A 430 -12.90 12.51 -0.41
CA ILE A 430 -13.60 12.07 -1.63
C ILE A 430 -14.81 12.98 -1.85
N VAL A 431 -14.96 13.58 -3.04
CA VAL A 431 -16.08 14.49 -3.34
C VAL A 431 -17.42 13.74 -3.33
N LYS A 432 -17.46 12.51 -3.87
CA LYS A 432 -18.68 11.71 -3.97
C LYS A 432 -18.56 10.38 -3.22
N SER A 433 -19.50 10.13 -2.30
CA SER A 433 -19.65 8.83 -1.64
C SER A 433 -19.98 7.73 -2.67
N GLN A 434 -19.45 6.53 -2.44
CA GLN A 434 -19.87 5.32 -3.17
C GLN A 434 -21.30 4.88 -2.80
N GLN A 435 -21.77 5.25 -1.60
CA GLN A 435 -23.08 4.90 -1.02
C GLN A 435 -23.69 6.16 -0.38
N PRO A 436 -24.24 7.10 -1.18
CA PRO A 436 -24.79 8.35 -0.65
C PRO A 436 -26.06 8.09 0.17
N VAL A 437 -26.21 8.78 1.30
CA VAL A 437 -27.38 8.69 2.18
C VAL A 437 -27.92 10.10 2.43
N TYR A 438 -29.22 10.28 2.18
CA TYR A 438 -29.96 11.50 2.42
C TYR A 438 -31.20 11.18 3.25
N LEU A 439 -31.26 11.70 4.48
CA LEU A 439 -32.39 11.50 5.39
C LEU A 439 -33.22 12.78 5.46
N LYS A 440 -34.55 12.64 5.38
CA LYS A 440 -35.46 13.77 5.50
C LYS A 440 -35.37 14.36 6.91
N GLY A 441 -35.11 15.66 7.01
CA GLY A 441 -35.04 16.39 8.28
C GLY A 441 -33.62 16.57 8.82
N GLU A 442 -32.63 15.89 8.26
CA GLU A 442 -31.22 16.14 8.57
C GLU A 442 -30.72 17.42 7.89
N VAL A 443 -29.78 18.11 8.54
CA VAL A 443 -29.25 19.42 8.08
C VAL A 443 -28.39 19.26 6.83
N VAL A 444 -27.58 18.20 6.79
CA VAL A 444 -26.66 17.87 5.69
C VAL A 444 -26.71 16.36 5.41
N SER A 445 -26.19 15.93 4.26
CA SER A 445 -26.05 14.50 3.98
C SER A 445 -25.02 13.84 4.89
N ASN A 446 -25.09 12.52 5.07
CA ASN A 446 -24.08 11.78 5.84
C ASN A 446 -22.66 11.99 5.28
N HIS A 447 -22.53 12.16 3.96
CA HIS A 447 -21.23 12.41 3.32
C HIS A 447 -20.73 13.83 3.58
N ASP A 448 -21.61 14.83 3.58
CA ASP A 448 -21.23 16.19 3.95
C ASP A 448 -20.87 16.29 5.44
N GLU A 449 -21.52 15.53 6.31
CA GLU A 449 -21.16 15.42 7.74
C GLU A 449 -19.75 14.84 7.91
N LEU A 450 -19.40 13.80 7.13
CA LEU A 450 -18.03 13.30 7.08
C LEU A 450 -17.05 14.36 6.56
N MET A 451 -17.40 15.05 5.48
CA MET A 451 -16.51 16.02 4.83
C MET A 451 -16.38 17.34 5.61
N SER A 452 -17.36 17.72 6.45
CA SER A 452 -17.24 18.85 7.36
C SER A 452 -16.00 18.70 8.25
N ASN A 453 -15.76 17.48 8.71
CA ASN A 453 -14.59 17.14 9.50
C ASN A 453 -13.29 17.09 8.68
N PHE A 454 -13.35 16.62 7.42
CA PHE A 454 -12.20 16.65 6.51
C PHE A 454 -11.68 18.06 6.31
N PHE A 455 -12.57 19.05 6.19
CA PHE A 455 -12.17 20.45 6.06
C PHE A 455 -11.76 21.09 7.39
N ALA A 456 -12.46 20.77 8.48
CA ALA A 456 -12.21 21.39 9.79
C ALA A 456 -10.89 20.96 10.44
N GLN A 457 -10.50 19.69 10.31
CA GLN A 457 -9.37 19.13 11.04
C GLN A 457 -7.99 19.70 10.60
N PRO A 458 -7.68 19.83 9.30
CA PRO A 458 -6.46 20.51 8.85
C PRO A 458 -6.36 21.95 9.37
N ASP A 459 -7.47 22.69 9.38
CA ASP A 459 -7.52 24.05 9.91
C ASP A 459 -7.30 24.08 11.43
N ALA A 460 -7.95 23.19 12.18
CA ALA A 460 -7.72 23.08 13.63
C ALA A 460 -6.23 22.81 13.96
N LEU A 461 -5.57 21.96 13.17
CA LEU A 461 -4.13 21.68 13.31
C LEU A 461 -3.25 22.89 12.96
N ALA A 462 -3.59 23.63 11.90
CA ALA A 462 -2.84 24.79 11.45
C ALA A 462 -3.01 25.98 12.41
N TYR A 463 -4.24 26.35 12.73
CA TYR A 463 -4.57 27.56 13.49
C TYR A 463 -4.40 27.37 15.00
N GLY A 464 -4.84 26.23 15.55
CA GLY A 464 -4.94 26.02 16.99
C GLY A 464 -5.95 26.95 17.66
N LYS A 465 -5.79 27.13 18.98
CA LYS A 465 -6.66 27.95 19.82
C LYS A 465 -5.86 28.51 21.00
N THR A 466 -5.72 29.83 21.04
CA THR A 466 -4.85 30.52 22.00
C THR A 466 -5.51 30.72 23.36
N ALA A 467 -4.70 31.01 24.38
CA ALA A 467 -5.19 31.33 25.72
C ALA A 467 -6.12 32.54 25.72
N GLU A 468 -5.82 33.56 24.92
CA GLU A 468 -6.62 34.79 24.79
C GLU A 468 -7.98 34.50 24.17
N GLN A 469 -8.06 33.60 23.19
CA GLN A 469 -9.33 33.16 22.62
C GLN A 469 -10.17 32.43 23.68
N LEU A 470 -9.56 31.54 24.47
CA LEU A 470 -10.24 30.82 25.55
C LEU A 470 -10.73 31.76 26.67
N GLN A 471 -9.97 32.80 26.99
CA GLN A 471 -10.40 33.84 27.94
C GLN A 471 -11.63 34.60 27.43
N LYS A 472 -11.64 34.97 26.14
CA LYS A 472 -12.80 35.61 25.50
C LYS A 472 -14.05 34.73 25.48
N GLU A 473 -13.86 33.41 25.47
CA GLU A 473 -14.93 32.42 25.59
C GLU A 473 -15.34 32.12 27.05
N ASN A 474 -14.83 32.86 28.03
CA ASN A 474 -15.10 32.69 29.45
C ASN A 474 -14.70 31.31 29.99
N VAL A 475 -13.64 30.69 29.45
CA VAL A 475 -13.06 29.47 30.00
C VAL A 475 -12.42 29.76 31.35
N GLN A 476 -12.70 28.94 32.36
CA GLN A 476 -12.14 29.08 33.69
C GLN A 476 -10.60 29.06 33.66
N GLN A 477 -9.96 29.95 34.42
CA GLN A 477 -8.51 30.20 34.33
C GLN A 477 -7.66 28.92 34.45
N HIS A 478 -8.03 28.01 35.35
CA HIS A 478 -7.30 26.76 35.56
C HIS A 478 -7.44 25.77 34.40
N LEU A 479 -8.48 25.89 33.56
CA LEU A 479 -8.72 25.04 32.40
C LEU A 479 -8.06 25.56 31.12
N ILE A 480 -7.64 26.83 31.09
CA ILE A 480 -7.05 27.43 29.89
C ILE A 480 -5.86 26.61 29.38
N PRO A 481 -4.83 26.24 30.18
CA PRO A 481 -3.70 25.46 29.69
C PRO A 481 -4.10 24.10 29.09
N HIS A 482 -5.15 23.48 29.62
CA HIS A 482 -5.65 22.18 29.16
C HIS A 482 -6.48 22.28 27.87
N LYS A 483 -7.11 23.44 27.62
CA LYS A 483 -7.93 23.69 26.43
C LYS A 483 -7.19 24.46 25.33
N THR A 484 -5.94 24.85 25.57
CA THR A 484 -5.06 25.48 24.57
C THR A 484 -4.68 24.46 23.50
N PHE A 485 -4.78 24.87 22.24
CA PHE A 485 -4.27 24.14 21.10
C PHE A 485 -3.14 24.96 20.49
N SER A 486 -1.92 24.41 20.50
CA SER A 486 -0.74 25.14 20.03
C SER A 486 -0.84 25.56 18.56
N GLY A 487 -1.64 24.85 17.76
CA GLY A 487 -1.64 24.99 16.30
C GLY A 487 -0.27 24.61 15.73
N ASN A 488 0.03 25.17 14.56
CA ASN A 488 1.31 25.02 13.86
C ASN A 488 1.68 23.55 13.55
N ARG A 489 0.68 22.69 13.37
CA ARG A 489 0.87 21.25 13.07
C ARG A 489 0.65 21.02 11.57
N PRO A 490 1.67 20.55 10.84
CA PRO A 490 1.61 20.51 9.39
C PRO A 490 0.63 19.45 8.89
N SER A 491 -0.07 19.77 7.80
CA SER A 491 -0.92 18.83 7.09
C SER A 491 -0.95 19.12 5.59
N LEU A 492 -1.43 18.16 4.82
CA LEU A 492 -1.80 18.31 3.43
C LEU A 492 -3.14 17.63 3.17
N SER A 493 -3.83 18.05 2.12
CA SER A 493 -5.12 17.52 1.73
C SER A 493 -5.09 17.08 0.27
N ILE A 494 -5.48 15.83 0.01
CA ILE A 494 -5.69 15.27 -1.32
C ILE A 494 -7.19 15.06 -1.49
N LEU A 495 -7.81 15.70 -2.47
CA LEU A 495 -9.24 15.58 -2.76
C LEU A 495 -9.43 14.86 -4.10
N LEU A 496 -10.08 13.70 -4.06
CA LEU A 496 -10.41 12.89 -5.25
C LEU A 496 -11.89 13.09 -5.64
N PRO A 497 -12.25 13.03 -6.93
CA PRO A 497 -13.62 13.32 -7.36
C PRO A 497 -14.61 12.19 -6.99
N SER A 498 -14.13 10.96 -6.87
CA SER A 498 -14.87 9.77 -6.43
C SER A 498 -13.88 8.66 -6.08
N LEU A 499 -14.30 7.63 -5.35
CA LEU A 499 -13.45 6.46 -5.09
C LEU A 499 -13.82 5.30 -6.04
N ASN A 500 -13.53 5.46 -7.33
CA ASN A 500 -13.70 4.39 -8.32
C ASN A 500 -12.34 3.71 -8.61
N ALA A 501 -12.34 2.63 -9.39
CA ALA A 501 -11.12 1.88 -9.70
C ALA A 501 -9.99 2.75 -10.28
N TYR A 502 -10.31 3.70 -11.16
CA TYR A 502 -9.32 4.60 -11.77
C TYR A 502 -8.65 5.49 -10.70
N ASN A 503 -9.45 6.15 -9.86
CA ASN A 503 -8.92 7.04 -8.82
C ASN A 503 -8.19 6.28 -7.70
N ILE A 504 -8.59 5.03 -7.41
CA ILE A 504 -7.83 4.12 -6.54
C ILE A 504 -6.45 3.83 -7.14
N GLY A 505 -6.38 3.59 -8.45
CA GLY A 505 -5.13 3.42 -9.19
C GLY A 505 -4.24 4.65 -9.13
N GLN A 506 -4.82 5.84 -9.32
CA GLN A 506 -4.09 7.10 -9.16
C GLN A 506 -3.52 7.24 -7.74
N LEU A 507 -4.35 7.02 -6.71
CA LEU A 507 -3.93 7.14 -5.31
C LEU A 507 -2.78 6.18 -4.96
N LEU A 508 -2.85 4.93 -5.44
CA LEU A 508 -1.76 3.97 -5.31
C LEU A 508 -0.45 4.52 -5.90
N ALA A 509 -0.48 4.92 -7.17
CA ALA A 509 0.71 5.36 -7.88
C ALA A 509 1.29 6.66 -7.32
N ILE A 510 0.45 7.55 -6.76
CA ILE A 510 0.93 8.76 -6.07
C ILE A 510 1.86 8.37 -4.92
N TYR A 511 1.46 7.41 -4.10
CA TYR A 511 2.26 6.99 -2.95
C TYR A 511 3.46 6.13 -3.36
N GLU A 512 3.32 5.23 -4.34
CA GLU A 512 4.47 4.47 -4.87
C GLU A 512 5.61 5.40 -5.30
N HIS A 513 5.28 6.46 -6.06
CA HIS A 513 6.28 7.42 -6.55
C HIS A 513 6.74 8.41 -5.49
N ARG A 514 5.86 8.82 -4.55
CA ARG A 514 6.25 9.63 -3.39
C ARG A 514 7.39 8.94 -2.63
N ILE A 515 7.22 7.67 -2.32
CA ILE A 515 8.21 6.88 -1.58
C ILE A 515 9.52 6.74 -2.37
N ALA A 516 9.43 6.58 -3.70
CA ALA A 516 10.62 6.58 -4.56
C ALA A 516 11.36 7.93 -4.52
N VAL A 517 10.63 9.06 -4.57
CA VAL A 517 11.23 10.41 -4.43
C VAL A 517 11.97 10.53 -3.11
N GLU A 518 11.32 10.21 -1.99
CA GLU A 518 11.93 10.24 -0.66
C GLU A 518 13.27 9.49 -0.63
N GLY A 519 13.29 8.23 -1.09
CA GLY A 519 14.51 7.43 -1.12
C GLY A 519 15.58 7.95 -2.07
N PHE A 520 15.17 8.47 -3.24
CA PHE A 520 16.09 9.11 -4.18
C PHE A 520 16.75 10.36 -3.60
N ILE A 521 16.03 11.16 -2.81
CA ILE A 521 16.59 12.32 -2.12
C ILE A 521 17.56 11.88 -1.02
N TRP A 522 17.18 10.93 -0.17
CA TRP A 522 18.05 10.43 0.89
C TRP A 522 19.27 9.64 0.39
N GLY A 523 19.27 9.22 -0.88
CA GLY A 523 20.35 8.43 -1.46
C GLY A 523 20.38 7.00 -0.94
N ILE A 524 19.22 6.46 -0.57
CA ILE A 524 19.05 5.08 -0.09
C ILE A 524 18.47 4.17 -1.18
N ASN A 525 18.57 2.87 -0.98
CA ASN A 525 17.91 1.91 -1.86
C ASN A 525 16.48 1.63 -1.37
N SER A 526 15.46 2.20 -2.02
CA SER A 526 14.05 1.95 -1.70
C SER A 526 13.55 0.56 -2.07
N PHE A 527 14.35 -0.27 -2.74
CA PHE A 527 13.87 -1.44 -3.45
C PHE A 527 14.39 -2.77 -2.91
N ASP A 528 15.34 -2.75 -1.96
CA ASP A 528 15.76 -3.91 -1.18
C ASP A 528 15.05 -3.97 0.19
N GLN A 529 15.28 -5.06 0.94
CA GLN A 529 14.73 -5.26 2.29
C GLN A 529 15.59 -6.20 3.17
N TRP A 530 16.91 -6.03 3.19
CA TRP A 530 17.82 -6.94 3.92
C TRP A 530 17.50 -7.13 5.41
N GLY A 531 16.87 -6.13 6.04
CA GLY A 531 16.52 -6.16 7.47
C GLY A 531 15.57 -7.29 7.89
N VAL A 532 14.85 -7.93 6.95
CA VAL A 532 13.90 -9.00 7.30
C VAL A 532 14.54 -10.40 7.42
N GLU A 533 15.79 -10.58 6.97
CA GLU A 533 16.40 -11.91 6.85
C GLU A 533 16.85 -12.50 8.19
N LEU A 534 17.29 -11.68 9.14
CA LEU A 534 17.75 -12.16 10.45
C LEU A 534 16.63 -12.86 11.22
N GLY A 535 15.43 -12.26 11.24
CA GLY A 535 14.25 -12.84 11.89
C GLY A 535 13.87 -14.20 11.29
N LYS A 536 13.89 -14.32 9.96
CA LYS A 536 13.62 -15.59 9.25
C LYS A 536 14.63 -16.68 9.62
N SER A 537 15.91 -16.33 9.68
CA SER A 537 16.99 -17.25 10.06
C SER A 537 16.79 -17.78 11.49
N LEU A 538 16.54 -16.88 12.45
CA LEU A 538 16.32 -17.25 13.85
C LEU A 538 15.03 -18.07 14.03
N ALA A 539 13.93 -17.70 13.36
CA ALA A 539 12.69 -18.46 13.39
C ALA A 539 12.86 -19.89 12.85
N ASN A 540 13.68 -20.07 11.80
CA ASN A 540 14.02 -21.39 11.28
C ASN A 540 14.79 -22.25 12.31
N GLN A 541 15.68 -21.65 13.11
CA GLN A 541 16.37 -22.34 14.20
C GLN A 541 15.38 -22.79 15.29
N VAL A 542 14.49 -21.88 15.72
CA VAL A 542 13.44 -22.19 16.70
C VAL A 542 12.51 -23.29 16.17
N ARG A 543 12.12 -23.24 14.89
CA ARG A 543 11.29 -24.29 14.27
C ARG A 543 11.97 -25.66 14.31
N LYS A 544 13.27 -25.74 14.01
CA LYS A 544 14.04 -26.98 14.11
C LYS A 544 14.07 -27.51 15.55
N GLN A 545 14.32 -26.62 16.53
CA GLN A 545 14.28 -27.00 17.94
C GLN A 545 12.90 -27.51 18.36
N LEU A 546 11.83 -26.79 18.01
CA LEU A 546 10.46 -27.21 18.32
C LEU A 546 10.17 -28.59 17.73
N HIS A 547 10.54 -28.81 16.47
CA HIS A 547 10.38 -30.12 15.83
C HIS A 547 11.18 -31.22 16.55
N ALA A 548 12.45 -30.98 16.89
CA ALA A 548 13.28 -31.94 17.59
C ALA A 548 12.79 -32.26 19.01
N SER A 549 12.39 -31.23 19.77
CA SER A 549 11.79 -31.42 21.10
C SER A 549 10.48 -32.20 21.04
N ARG A 550 9.64 -31.96 20.02
CA ARG A 550 8.36 -32.67 19.85
C ARG A 550 8.53 -34.12 19.41
N THR A 551 9.42 -34.37 18.45
CA THR A 551 9.54 -35.68 17.79
C THR A 551 10.56 -36.60 18.45
N LYS A 552 11.59 -36.04 19.09
CA LYS A 552 12.71 -36.79 19.67
C LYS A 552 12.89 -36.53 21.17
N GLY A 553 12.13 -35.62 21.77
CA GLY A 553 12.28 -35.26 23.18
C GLY A 553 13.57 -34.49 23.49
N GLU A 554 14.23 -33.91 22.49
CA GLU A 554 15.48 -33.17 22.69
C GLU A 554 15.27 -31.92 23.56
N PRO A 555 16.16 -31.64 24.53
CA PRO A 555 16.07 -30.45 25.38
C PRO A 555 16.32 -29.17 24.60
N VAL A 556 15.85 -28.03 25.12
CA VAL A 556 16.06 -26.71 24.50
C VAL A 556 17.50 -26.24 24.73
N GLU A 557 18.26 -26.09 23.65
CA GLU A 557 19.67 -25.70 23.66
C GLU A 557 20.00 -24.69 22.56
N GLY A 558 21.14 -24.00 22.65
CA GLY A 558 21.58 -23.03 21.64
C GLY A 558 20.88 -21.65 21.68
N PHE A 559 20.04 -21.38 22.68
CA PHE A 559 19.35 -20.10 22.86
C PHE A 559 19.80 -19.37 24.13
N ASN A 560 19.67 -18.04 24.14
CA ASN A 560 19.88 -17.24 25.35
C ASN A 560 18.92 -17.66 26.48
N PHE A 561 19.26 -17.29 27.72
CA PHE A 561 18.51 -17.70 28.92
C PHE A 561 17.01 -17.43 28.81
N SER A 562 16.62 -16.22 28.41
CA SER A 562 15.20 -15.83 28.30
C SER A 562 14.45 -16.68 27.29
N THR A 563 15.02 -16.88 26.10
CA THR A 563 14.39 -17.67 25.03
C THR A 563 14.30 -19.15 25.42
N LYS A 564 15.35 -19.70 26.03
CA LYS A 564 15.37 -21.07 26.54
C LYS A 564 14.26 -21.29 27.57
N MET A 565 14.12 -20.38 28.53
CA MET A 565 13.09 -20.47 29.57
C MET A 565 11.66 -20.42 28.98
N LEU A 566 11.41 -19.49 28.05
CA LEU A 566 10.10 -19.36 27.41
C LEU A 566 9.75 -20.56 26.53
N LEU A 567 10.70 -21.04 25.71
CA LEU A 567 10.48 -22.24 24.87
C LEU A 567 10.25 -23.49 25.71
N THR A 568 11.01 -23.66 26.80
CA THR A 568 10.83 -24.78 27.73
C THR A 568 9.42 -24.74 28.33
N LYS A 569 8.99 -23.58 28.82
CA LYS A 569 7.64 -23.42 29.39
C LYS A 569 6.54 -23.65 28.34
N TYR A 570 6.74 -23.16 27.11
CA TYR A 570 5.80 -23.38 26.00
C TYR A 570 5.64 -24.88 25.70
N LEU A 571 6.74 -25.61 25.52
CA LEU A 571 6.73 -27.05 25.24
C LEU A 571 6.08 -27.87 26.36
N GLN A 572 6.38 -27.54 27.62
CA GLN A 572 5.77 -28.19 28.79
C GLN A 572 4.25 -27.95 28.85
N ALA A 573 3.82 -26.70 28.66
CA ALA A 573 2.42 -26.31 28.73
C ALA A 573 1.55 -26.86 27.59
N SER A 574 2.17 -27.35 26.51
CA SER A 574 1.49 -27.91 25.34
C SER A 574 1.96 -29.34 25.06
N SER A 575 2.30 -30.11 26.10
CA SER A 575 2.79 -31.48 26.03
C SER A 575 1.78 -32.48 25.46
N ASP A 576 0.52 -32.09 25.37
CA ASP A 576 -0.59 -32.80 24.73
C ASP A 576 -0.54 -32.79 23.20
N VAL A 577 0.22 -31.87 22.58
CA VAL A 577 0.43 -31.85 21.12
C VAL A 577 1.25 -33.07 20.69
N PRO A 578 0.70 -33.98 19.88
CA PRO A 578 1.39 -35.21 19.51
C PRO A 578 2.62 -34.96 18.62
N SER A 579 3.58 -35.88 18.69
CA SER A 579 4.81 -35.85 17.89
C SER A 579 4.56 -36.05 16.40
N ASP A 580 3.54 -36.84 16.06
CA ASP A 580 3.02 -37.03 14.71
C ASP A 580 1.51 -36.76 14.70
N PRO A 581 1.09 -35.48 14.63
CA PRO A 581 -0.31 -35.13 14.68
C PRO A 581 -1.05 -35.58 13.42
N PRO A 582 -2.24 -36.21 13.56
CA PRO A 582 -3.10 -36.39 12.39
C PRO A 582 -3.48 -35.01 11.83
N THR A 583 -3.78 -34.94 10.53
CA THR A 583 -4.28 -33.70 9.91
C THR A 583 -5.60 -33.31 10.57
N LEU A 584 -5.56 -32.24 11.36
CA LEU A 584 -6.72 -31.62 11.98
C LEU A 584 -6.93 -30.25 11.35
N LEU A 585 -7.94 -30.15 10.49
CA LEU A 585 -8.38 -28.88 9.94
C LEU A 585 -9.35 -28.20 10.93
N PRO A 586 -9.43 -26.85 10.95
CA PRO A 586 -10.44 -26.15 11.72
C PRO A 586 -11.84 -26.72 11.47
N ARG A 587 -12.54 -27.13 12.53
CA ARG A 587 -13.96 -27.52 12.47
C ARG A 587 -14.78 -26.24 12.59
N ILE A 588 -15.39 -25.77 11.52
CA ILE A 588 -16.13 -24.51 11.50
C ILE A 588 -17.41 -24.63 10.71
#